data_AF-A0A3B9NME1-F1
#
_entry.id   AF-A0A3B9NME1-F1
#
_cell.length_a   1.000
_cell.length_b   1.000
_cell.length_c   1.000
_cell.angle_alpha   90.00
_cell.angle_beta   90.00
_cell.angle_gamma   90.00
#
_symmetry.space_group_name_H-M   'P 1'
#
loop_
_entity.id
_entity.type
_entity.pdbx_description
1 polymer ?
#
loop_
_entity_poly.entity_id
_entity_poly.type
_entity_poly.pdbx_seq_one_letter_code
_entity_poly.pdbx_strand_id
1 'polypeptide(L)' 'ILGLKSSLYVGDENAPANGKWPLGYMNTYTGTISGGSSEIQRNILGERVLGLAKSK' A
#
# COMPACT_ATOMS: atom_id res chain seq x y z
N ILE A 1 4.09 -18.24 13.48
CA ILE A 1 3.25 -18.23 14.70
C ILE A 1 1.75 -18.32 14.37
N LEU A 2 1.18 -17.56 13.41
CA LEU A 2 -0.28 -17.56 13.17
C LEU A 2 -0.83 -18.64 12.21
N GLY A 3 0.00 -19.19 11.32
CA GLY A 3 -0.41 -20.26 10.39
C GLY A 3 -1.60 -19.87 9.50
N LEU A 4 -2.49 -20.83 9.21
CA LEU A 4 -3.67 -20.63 8.35
C LEU A 4 -4.60 -19.51 8.84
N LYS A 5 -4.57 -19.16 10.14
CA LYS A 5 -5.40 -18.08 10.68
C LYS A 5 -4.93 -16.69 10.24
N SER A 6 -3.74 -16.55 9.64
CA SER A 6 -3.21 -15.24 9.24
C SER A 6 -3.96 -14.59 8.08
N SER A 7 -4.71 -15.36 7.29
CA SER A 7 -5.50 -14.86 6.16
C SER A 7 -6.94 -14.48 6.53
N LEU A 8 -7.38 -14.75 7.77
CA LEU A 8 -8.74 -14.42 8.21
C LEU A 8 -8.92 -12.90 8.32
N TYR A 9 -10.00 -12.39 7.73
CA TYR A 9 -10.21 -10.96 7.53
C TYR A 9 -11.04 -10.30 8.64
N VAL A 10 -11.17 -8.98 8.59
CA VAL A 10 -12.05 -8.22 9.50
C VAL A 10 -13.48 -8.74 9.37
N GLY A 11 -14.11 -9.03 10.51
CA GLY A 11 -15.46 -9.58 10.60
C GLY A 11 -15.52 -11.09 10.87
N ASP A 12 -14.39 -11.79 10.77
CA ASP A 12 -14.30 -13.20 11.20
C ASP A 12 -13.96 -13.29 12.70
N GLU A 13 -14.79 -13.98 13.48
CA GLU A 13 -14.62 -14.17 14.93
C GLU A 13 -13.34 -14.93 15.29
N ASN A 14 -12.81 -15.73 14.37
CA ASN A 14 -11.59 -16.50 14.54
C ASN A 14 -10.33 -15.71 14.12
N ALA A 15 -10.49 -14.49 13.59
CA ALA A 15 -9.37 -13.71 13.09
C ALA A 15 -8.48 -13.21 14.24
N PRO A 16 -7.18 -13.56 14.25
CA PRO A 16 -6.25 -13.04 15.24
C PRO A 16 -6.14 -11.52 15.12
N ALA A 17 -6.07 -10.82 16.26
CA ALA A 17 -6.02 -9.36 16.33
C ALA A 17 -7.14 -8.68 15.52
N ASN A 18 -8.33 -9.29 15.47
CA ASN A 18 -9.52 -8.81 14.75
C ASN A 18 -9.28 -8.58 13.25
N GLY A 19 -8.39 -9.35 12.62
CA GLY A 19 -8.14 -9.24 11.16
C GLY A 19 -7.34 -7.99 10.75
N LYS A 20 -6.75 -7.24 11.70
CA LYS A 20 -6.01 -6.00 11.42
C LYS A 20 -4.82 -6.19 10.47
N TRP A 21 -4.15 -7.33 10.53
CA TRP A 21 -2.97 -7.61 9.70
C TRP A 21 -3.28 -7.73 8.21
N PRO A 22 -4.20 -8.60 7.76
CA PRO A 22 -4.57 -8.65 6.35
C PRO A 22 -5.25 -7.36 5.86
N LEU A 23 -6.07 -6.69 6.69
CA LEU A 23 -6.59 -5.36 6.35
C LEU A 23 -5.46 -4.35 6.13
N GLY A 24 -4.51 -4.28 7.06
CA GLY A 24 -3.35 -3.38 6.98
C GLY A 24 -2.52 -3.65 5.73
N TYR A 25 -2.25 -4.92 5.43
CA TYR A 25 -1.56 -5.33 4.20
C TYR A 25 -2.30 -4.85 2.94
N MET A 26 -3.61 -5.07 2.85
CA MET A 26 -4.39 -4.61 1.69
C MET A 26 -4.42 -3.08 1.59
N ASN A 27 -4.43 -2.38 2.73
CA ASN A 27 -4.34 -0.93 2.75
C ASN A 27 -2.96 -0.40 2.32
N THR A 28 -1.88 -1.20 2.32
CA THR A 28 -0.58 -0.73 1.81
C THR A 28 -0.64 -0.37 0.32
N TYR A 29 -1.46 -1.08 -0.45
CA TYR A 29 -1.65 -0.81 -1.88
C TYR A 29 -2.26 0.57 -2.12
N THR A 30 -3.23 0.98 -1.31
CA THR A 30 -3.84 2.31 -1.43
C THR A 30 -2.82 3.41 -1.19
N GLY A 31 -1.84 3.19 -0.31
CA GLY A 31 -0.72 4.11 -0.06
C GLY A 31 0.16 4.37 -1.29
N THR A 32 0.17 3.48 -2.28
CA THR A 32 0.97 3.66 -3.50
C THR A 32 0.28 4.48 -4.59
N ILE A 33 -1.03 4.69 -4.47
CA ILE A 33 -1.87 5.38 -5.49
C ILE A 33 -2.54 6.64 -4.96
N SER A 34 -2.78 6.72 -3.64
CA SER A 34 -3.48 7.84 -3.02
C SER A 34 -2.63 9.11 -3.05
N GLY A 35 -3.23 10.24 -3.44
CA GLY A 35 -2.49 11.51 -3.60
C GLY A 35 -1.57 11.55 -4.82
N GLY A 36 -1.77 10.63 -5.78
CA GLY A 36 -0.94 10.46 -6.97
C GLY A 36 -0.12 9.18 -6.89
N SER A 37 -0.07 8.43 -7.98
CA SER A 37 0.65 7.15 -7.97
C SER A 37 2.13 7.34 -7.70
N SER A 38 2.76 6.29 -7.20
CA SER A 38 4.20 6.27 -6.96
C SER A 38 4.99 6.57 -8.25
N GLU A 39 4.49 6.20 -9.44
CA GLU A 39 5.10 6.65 -10.71
C GLU A 39 5.04 8.17 -10.89
N ILE A 40 3.88 8.79 -10.65
CA ILE A 40 3.73 10.24 -10.78
C ILE A 40 4.65 10.97 -9.78
N GLN A 41 4.73 10.50 -8.54
CA GLN A 41 5.62 11.09 -7.53
C GLN A 41 7.09 10.95 -7.93
N ARG A 42 7.51 9.80 -8.49
CA ARG A 42 8.87 9.63 -9.02
C ARG A 42 9.16 10.55 -10.20
N ASN A 43 8.19 10.76 -11.10
CA ASN A 43 8.34 11.72 -12.20
C ASN A 43 8.50 13.14 -11.67
N ILE A 44 7.69 13.56 -10.69
CA ILE A 44 7.82 14.89 -10.06
C ILE A 44 9.22 15.07 -9.46
N LEU A 45 9.74 14.08 -8.74
CA LEU A 45 11.10 14.11 -8.22
C LEU A 45 12.13 14.20 -9.35
N GLY A 46 12.00 13.37 -10.39
CA GLY A 46 12.87 13.40 -11.56
C GLY A 46 12.93 14.76 -12.25
N GLU A 47 11.77 15.36 -12.50
CA GLU A 47 11.65 16.62 -13.25
C GLU A 47 12.01 17.84 -12.39
N ARG A 48 11.50 17.90 -11.16
CA ARG A 48 11.59 19.11 -10.33
C ARG A 48 12.80 19.15 -9.42
N VAL A 49 13.27 17.99 -8.95
CA VAL A 49 14.41 17.89 -8.04
C VAL A 49 15.68 17.55 -8.82
N LEU A 50 15.60 16.59 -9.74
CA LEU A 50 16.77 16.08 -10.47
C LEU A 50 16.98 16.73 -11.85
N GLY A 51 16.05 17.56 -12.33
CA GLY A 51 16.18 18.27 -13.62
C GLY A 51 16.10 17.36 -14.85
N LEU A 52 15.52 16.17 -14.73
CA LEU A 52 15.30 15.25 -15.85
C LEU A 52 14.24 15.79 -16.81
N ALA A 53 14.29 15.33 -18.07
CA ALA A 53 13.27 15.65 -19.05
C ALA A 53 11.88 15.19 -18.59
N LYS A 54 10.86 15.95 -18.99
CA LYS A 54 9.45 15.68 -18.67
C LYS A 54 9.03 14.29 -19.17
N SER A 55 8.28 13.57 -18.33
CA SER A 55 7.58 12.37 -18.80
C SER A 55 6.52 12.76 -19.85
N LYS A 56 6.29 11.88 -20.84
CA LYS A 56 5.39 12.11 -21.97
C LYS A 56 3.92 12.26 -21.55
#